data_AF-A0A923XYG7-F1
#
_entry.id   AF-A0A923XYG7-F1
#
_cell.length_a   1.000
_cell.length_b   1.000
_cell.length_c   1.000
_cell.angle_alpha   90.00
_cell.angle_beta   90.00
_cell.angle_gamma   90.00
#
_symmetry.space_group_name_H-M   'P 1'
#
loop_
_entity.id
_entity.type
_entity.pdbx_description
1 polymer ?
#
loop_
_entity_poly.entity_id
_entity_poly.type
_entity_poly.pdbx_seq_one_letter_code
_entity_poly.pdbx_strand_id
1 'polypeptide(L)' 'MTKIARIEPIPIEYPDPNDFGTIRRTVLVRVETTDGVVGWGEGIAMWPEACKAVATVISEGFLPLL' A
#
# COMPACT_ATOMS: atom_id res chain seq x y z
N MET A 1 18.88 -4.70 16.96
CA MET A 1 18.84 -5.29 15.60
C MET A 1 17.61 -4.72 14.94
N THR A 2 17.75 -4.07 13.79
CA THR A 2 16.64 -3.43 13.07
C THR A 2 15.60 -4.48 12.65
N LYS A 3 14.34 -4.26 12.98
CA LYS A 3 13.20 -5.09 12.54
C LYS A 3 12.13 -4.22 11.91
N ILE A 4 11.21 -4.82 11.15
CA ILE A 4 9.99 -4.14 10.73
C ILE A 4 9.09 -3.99 11.98
N ALA A 5 8.63 -2.77 12.24
CA ALA A 5 7.74 -2.44 13.36
C ALA A 5 6.30 -2.21 12.90
N ARG A 6 6.10 -1.66 11.70
CA ARG A 6 4.77 -1.37 11.15
C ARG A 6 4.76 -1.46 9.63
N ILE A 7 3.68 -2.02 9.08
CA ILE A 7 3.33 -1.92 7.66
C ILE A 7 1.91 -1.37 7.57
N GLU A 8 1.70 -0.38 6.69
CA GLU A 8 0.40 0.26 6.49
C GLU A 8 0.09 0.31 4.98
N PRO A 9 -0.89 -0.48 4.49
CA PRO A 9 -1.39 -0.36 3.13
C PRO A 9 -2.43 0.76 3.05
N ILE A 10 -2.24 1.66 2.08
CA ILE A 10 -3.03 2.87 1.88
C ILE A 10 -3.56 2.87 0.44
N PRO A 11 -4.79 2.37 0.20
CA PRO A 11 -5.48 2.56 -1.06
C PRO A 11 -5.65 4.05 -1.34
N ILE A 12 -5.26 4.47 -2.54
CA ILE A 12 -5.45 5.85 -3.01
C ILE A 12 -6.15 5.86 -4.36
N GLU A 13 -6.86 6.94 -4.63
CA GLU A 13 -7.38 7.25 -5.95
C GLU A 13 -7.20 8.73 -6.26
N TYR A 14 -6.92 9.04 -7.52
CA TYR A 14 -6.74 10.40 -8.00
C TYR A 14 -7.01 10.47 -9.52
N PRO A 15 -7.47 11.62 -10.05
CA PRO A 15 -7.55 11.83 -11.49
C PRO A 15 -6.15 11.86 -12.09
N ASP A 16 -5.90 11.04 -13.11
CA ASP A 16 -4.63 11.02 -13.83
C ASP A 16 -4.73 11.84 -15.13
N PRO A 17 -4.14 13.05 -15.17
CA PRO A 17 -4.18 13.89 -16.36
C PRO A 17 -3.43 13.28 -17.55
N ASN A 18 -2.53 12.31 -17.30
CA ASN A 18 -1.78 11.63 -18.36
C ASN A 18 -2.55 10.44 -18.97
N ASP A 19 -3.67 10.03 -18.36
CA ASP A 19 -4.56 8.99 -18.86
C ASP A 19 -5.98 9.54 -19.07
N PHE A 20 -6.10 10.58 -19.89
CA PHE A 20 -7.39 11.18 -20.28
C PHE A 20 -8.29 11.62 -19.10
N GLY A 21 -7.71 11.87 -17.93
CA GLY A 21 -8.47 12.23 -16.73
C GLY A 21 -9.19 11.05 -16.07
N THR A 22 -8.81 9.80 -16.38
CA THR A 22 -9.33 8.61 -15.69
C THR A 22 -8.97 8.64 -14.21
N ILE A 23 -9.73 7.90 -13.38
CA ILE A 23 -9.40 7.74 -11.97
C ILE A 23 -8.39 6.61 -11.83
N ARG A 24 -7.13 6.97 -11.57
CA ARG A 24 -6.06 6.02 -11.25
C ARG A 24 -6.22 5.54 -9.82
N ARG A 25 -5.99 4.25 -9.60
CA ARG A 25 -6.09 3.59 -8.29
C ARG A 25 -4.91 2.68 -8.06
N THR A 26 -4.35 2.77 -6.87
CA THR A 26 -3.17 2.01 -6.45
C THR A 26 -3.15 1.89 -4.94
N VAL A 27 -2.30 1.03 -4.40
CA VAL A 27 -2.07 0.92 -2.96
C VAL A 27 -0.64 1.34 -2.66
N LEU A 28 -0.48 2.46 -1.95
CA LEU A 28 0.81 2.83 -1.38
C LEU A 28 1.01 2.03 -0.10
N VAL A 29 2.22 1.51 0.12
CA VAL A 29 2.55 0.73 1.32
C VAL A 29 3.67 1.43 2.06
N ARG A 30 3.38 1.89 3.27
CA ARG A 30 4.38 2.46 4.18
C ARG A 30 4.94 1.35 5.07
N VAL A 31 6.26 1.28 5.18
CA VAL A 31 6.96 0.34 6.08
C VAL A 31 7.86 1.14 7.01
N GLU A 32 7.80 0.84 8.31
CA GLU A 32 8.62 1.49 9.33
C GLU A 32 9.36 0.45 10.17
N THR A 33 10.64 0.72 10.44
CA THR A 33 11.47 -0.14 11.29
C THR A 33 11.41 0.26 12.77
N THR A 34 11.85 -0.62 13.66
CA THR A 34 12.00 -0.35 15.11
C THR A 34 12.91 0.84 15.43
N ASP A 35 13.71 1.26 14.45
CA ASP A 35 14.75 2.27 14.59
C ASP A 35 14.29 3.59 13.94
N GLY A 36 13.04 3.67 13.48
CA GLY A 36 12.42 4.85 12.89
C GLY A 36 12.69 5.08 11.40
N VAL A 37 13.32 4.12 10.70
CA VAL A 37 13.53 4.23 9.24
C VAL A 37 12.23 3.94 8.52
N VAL A 38 11.84 4.82 7.58
CA VAL A 38 10.59 4.71 6.82
C VAL A 38 10.89 4.51 5.34
N GLY A 39 10.22 3.52 4.74
CA GLY A 39 10.24 3.24 3.30
C GLY A 39 8.83 3.17 2.72
N TRP A 40 8.73 3.34 1.41
CA TRP A 40 7.47 3.29 0.66
C TRP A 40 7.57 2.34 -0.54
N GLY A 41 6.49 1.61 -0.80
CA GLY A 41 6.30 0.80 -2.01
C GLY A 41 4.92 1.06 -2.64
N GLU A 42 4.74 0.59 -3.87
CA GLU A 42 3.49 0.71 -4.61
C GLU A 42 3.02 -0.66 -5.12
N GLY A 43 1.73 -0.97 -4.94
CA GLY A 43 1.04 -2.09 -5.58
C GLY A 43 -0.06 -1.60 -6.53
N ILE A 44 0.17 -1.72 -7.84
CA ILE A 44 -0.82 -1.37 -8.87
C ILE A 44 -1.95 -2.41 -8.88
N ALA A 45 -3.16 -1.96 -8.51
CA ALA A 45 -4.35 -2.80 -8.47
C ALA A 45 -5.51 -2.29 -9.36
N MET A 46 -5.47 -1.02 -9.81
CA MET A 46 -6.35 -0.37 -10.81
C MET A 46 -7.86 -0.28 -10.49
N TRP A 47 -8.45 -1.28 -9.82
CA TRP A 47 -9.86 -1.31 -9.42
C TRP A 47 -10.03 -1.08 -7.91
N PRO A 48 -11.11 -0.42 -7.47
CA PRO A 48 -11.38 -0.20 -6.04
C PRO A 48 -11.37 -1.50 -5.21
N GLU A 49 -12.02 -2.55 -5.72
CA GLU A 49 -12.13 -3.85 -5.06
C GLU A 49 -10.78 -4.55 -4.98
N ALA A 50 -9.97 -4.43 -6.03
CA ALA A 50 -8.61 -4.96 -6.04
C ALA A 50 -7.70 -4.21 -5.05
N CYS A 51 -7.82 -2.88 -4.95
CA CYS A 51 -7.08 -2.10 -3.95
C CYS A 51 -7.48 -2.51 -2.53
N LYS A 52 -8.79 -2.71 -2.28
CA LYS A 52 -9.30 -3.23 -1.01
C LYS A 52 -8.75 -4.63 -0.72
N ALA A 53 -8.79 -5.53 -1.70
CA ALA A 53 -8.27 -6.90 -1.54
C ALA A 53 -6.78 -6.91 -1.21
N VAL A 54 -5.96 -6.09 -1.88
CA VAL A 54 -4.53 -5.93 -1.57
C VAL A 54 -4.33 -5.44 -0.13
N ALA A 55 -5.07 -4.41 0.29
CA ALA A 55 -4.96 -3.91 1.66
C ALA A 55 -5.35 -4.96 2.70
N THR A 56 -6.39 -5.76 2.43
CA THR A 56 -6.79 -6.90 3.28
C THR A 56 -5.71 -7.97 3.31
N VAL A 57 -5.17 -8.40 2.17
CA VAL A 57 -4.12 -9.42 2.11
C VAL A 57 -2.88 -8.98 2.87
N ILE A 58 -2.49 -7.70 2.76
CA ILE A 58 -1.35 -7.17 3.53
C ILE A 58 -1.68 -7.18 5.03
N SER A 59 -2.81 -6.58 5.42
CA SER A 59 -3.14 -6.36 6.84
C SER A 59 -3.47 -7.64 7.59
N GLU A 60 -4.20 -8.56 6.96
CA GLU A 60 -4.76 -9.76 7.60
C GLU A 60 -4.00 -11.03 7.20
N GLY A 61 -3.34 -11.04 6.03
CA GLY A 61 -2.61 -12.20 5.53
C GLY A 61 -1.12 -12.17 5.85
N PHE A 62 -0.41 -11.12 5.41
CA PHE A 62 1.05 -11.07 5.50
C PHE A 62 1.58 -10.42 6.77
N LEU A 63 0.93 -9.37 7.28
CA LEU A 63 1.35 -8.69 8.51
C LEU A 63 1.48 -9.64 9.71
N PRO A 64 0.56 -10.62 9.93
CA PRO A 64 0.68 -11.55 11.06
C PRO A 64 1.87 -12.52 11.00
N LEU A 65 2.62 -12.55 9.89
CA LEU A 65 3.80 -13.40 9.71
C LEU A 65 5.11 -12.74 10.20
N LEU A 66 5.05 -11.48 10.62
CA LEU A 66 6.18 -10.69 11.15
C LEU A 66 6.20 -10.71 12.68
#